data_AF-A0A2W1AK63-F1
#
_entry.id   AF-A0A2W1AK63-F1
#
_cell.length_a   1.000
_cell.length_b   1.000
_cell.length_c   1.000
_cell.angle_alpha   90.00
_cell.angle_beta   90.00
_cell.angle_gamma   90.00
#
_symmetry.space_group_name_H-M   'P 1'
#
loop_
_entity.id
_entity.type
_entity.pdbx_description
1 polymer ?
#
loop_
_entity_poly.entity_id
_entity_poly.type
_entity_poly.pdbx_seq_one_letter_code
_entity_poly.pdbx_strand_id
1 'polypeptide(L)'
;MYQNDYYQPALQPPEVKKRRRIGIPFGGIRSILLAIALFLIVQFAIQNTRVYGLSMQPTLQDGQLVIVNKLAYKIGSPAVDDVVVLISPQGEVPLVKRIVGVPGDTVNLAGCNMCPVTLGPGQFFVAGDNRPNSLDSRVFGAVPEENIIGKIQLRYWPFDSVALF
;
A
#
# COMPACT_ATOMS: atom_id res chain seq x y z
N MET A 1 84.00 44.05 -19.66
CA MET A 1 82.71 44.75 -19.49
C MET A 1 81.65 43.91 -20.20
N TYR A 2 80.78 43.25 -19.44
CA TYR A 2 79.60 42.56 -19.99
C TYR A 2 78.39 43.09 -19.21
N GLN A 3 77.56 43.83 -19.93
CA GLN A 3 76.31 44.41 -19.45
C GLN A 3 75.26 43.30 -19.47
N ASN A 4 74.78 42.86 -18.30
CA ASN A 4 73.61 41.99 -18.22
C ASN A 4 72.38 42.85 -17.99
N ASP A 5 71.67 43.14 -19.08
CA ASP A 5 70.36 43.78 -19.06
C ASP A 5 69.32 42.76 -18.58
N TYR A 6 68.94 42.86 -17.31
CA TYR A 6 67.86 42.07 -16.74
C TYR A 6 66.51 42.54 -17.29
N TYR A 7 66.06 41.89 -18.37
CA TYR A 7 64.69 41.95 -18.84
C TYR A 7 63.78 41.19 -17.85
N GLN A 8 62.89 41.88 -17.13
CA GLN A 8 61.79 41.23 -16.41
C GLN A 8 60.60 41.07 -17.37
N PRO A 9 60.17 39.84 -17.71
CA PRO A 9 58.92 39.66 -18.44
C PRO A 9 57.76 40.12 -17.55
N ALA A 10 56.90 40.98 -18.09
CA ALA A 10 55.69 41.42 -17.39
C ALA A 10 54.87 40.20 -16.94
N LEU A 11 54.54 40.15 -15.65
CA LEU A 11 53.65 39.13 -15.09
C LEU A 11 52.32 39.21 -15.82
N GLN A 12 52.00 38.20 -16.63
CA GLN A 12 50.67 38.08 -17.22
C GLN A 12 49.67 37.91 -16.08
N PRO A 13 48.60 38.71 -16.01
CA PRO A 13 47.59 38.54 -14.98
C PRO A 13 47.00 37.13 -15.09
N PRO A 14 46.73 36.47 -13.95
CA PRO A 14 46.24 35.10 -13.96
C PRO A 14 44.94 35.01 -14.76
N GLU A 15 44.87 34.03 -15.66
CA GLU A 15 43.68 33.76 -16.46
C GLU A 15 42.50 33.44 -15.53
N VAL A 16 41.54 34.34 -15.43
CA VAL A 16 40.34 34.13 -14.61
C VAL A 16 39.45 33.12 -15.32
N LYS A 17 39.59 31.83 -14.98
CA LYS A 17 38.66 30.78 -15.43
C LYS A 17 37.24 31.17 -15.03
N LYS A 18 36.42 31.54 -16.03
CA LYS A 18 34.98 31.77 -15.85
C LYS A 18 34.36 30.54 -15.19
N ARG A 19 34.02 30.64 -13.91
CA ARG A 19 33.26 29.61 -13.21
C ARG A 19 31.96 29.40 -13.96
N ARG A 20 31.81 28.24 -14.62
CA ARG A 20 30.52 27.81 -15.16
C ARG A 20 29.57 27.68 -13.98
N ARG A 21 28.66 28.64 -13.82
CA ARG A 21 27.51 28.49 -12.93
C ARG A 21 26.63 27.41 -13.55
N ILE A 22 26.60 26.24 -12.91
CA ILE A 22 25.56 25.24 -13.17
C ILE A 22 24.26 25.85 -12.64
N GLY A 23 23.54 26.54 -13.51
CA GLY A 23 22.24 27.12 -13.18
C GLY A 23 21.22 26.01 -13.12
N ILE A 24 20.58 25.82 -11.96
CA ILE A 24 19.36 25.03 -11.85
C ILE A 24 18.30 25.76 -12.67
N PRO A 25 17.72 25.16 -13.72
CA PRO A 25 16.74 25.86 -14.55
C PRO A 25 15.49 26.18 -13.69
N PHE A 26 15.14 27.47 -13.64
CA PHE A 26 14.00 28.03 -12.89
C PHE A 26 12.61 27.50 -13.32
N GLY A 27 12.54 26.55 -14.27
CA GLY A 27 11.33 25.77 -14.57
C GLY A 27 11.07 24.59 -13.60
N GLY A 28 11.99 24.31 -12.67
CA GLY A 28 11.94 23.13 -11.81
C GLY A 28 10.88 23.16 -10.69
N ILE A 29 10.43 24.32 -10.24
CA ILE A 29 9.53 24.41 -9.06
C ILE A 29 8.20 23.70 -9.32
N ARG A 30 7.59 23.89 -10.50
CA ARG A 30 6.33 23.21 -10.86
C ARG A 30 6.52 21.70 -10.92
N SER A 31 7.63 21.23 -11.49
CA SER A 31 7.96 19.81 -11.57
C SER A 31 8.23 19.20 -10.19
N ILE A 32 8.89 19.94 -9.29
CA ILE A 32 9.10 19.54 -7.90
C ILE A 32 7.77 19.44 -7.16
N LEU A 33 6.90 20.44 -7.29
CA LEU A 33 5.56 20.43 -6.68
C LEU A 33 4.71 19.28 -7.23
N LEU A 34 4.74 19.03 -8.53
CA LEU A 34 4.07 17.88 -9.16
C LEU A 34 4.62 16.55 -8.66
N ALA A 35 5.94 16.40 -8.56
CA ALA A 35 6.57 15.19 -8.06
C ALA A 35 6.22 14.94 -6.58
N ILE A 36 6.22 15.98 -5.74
CA ILE A 36 5.80 15.88 -4.34
C ILE A 36 4.31 15.52 -4.26
N ALA A 37 3.46 16.19 -5.02
CA ALA A 37 2.03 15.90 -5.05
C ALA A 37 1.76 14.46 -5.49
N LEU A 38 2.39 13.99 -6.58
CA LEU A 38 2.28 12.62 -7.06
C LEU A 38 2.80 11.61 -6.03
N PHE A 39 3.95 11.89 -5.40
CA PHE A 39 4.49 11.03 -4.34
C PHE A 39 3.52 10.91 -3.17
N LEU A 40 2.95 12.02 -2.70
CA LEU A 40 1.96 12.02 -1.61
C LEU A 40 0.69 11.26 -2.00
N ILE A 41 0.19 11.46 -3.22
CA ILE A 41 -0.98 10.73 -3.74
C ILE A 41 -0.71 9.23 -3.74
N VAL A 42 0.44 8.79 -4.29
CA VAL A 42 0.81 7.37 -4.34
C VAL A 42 0.97 6.79 -2.93
N GLN A 43 1.65 7.50 -2.03
CA GLN A 43 1.86 7.07 -0.64
C GLN A 43 0.56 6.95 0.15
N PHE A 44 -0.43 7.78 -0.16
CA PHE A 44 -1.75 7.70 0.48
C PHE A 44 -2.63 6.60 -0.12
N ALA A 45 -2.53 6.38 -1.43
CA ALA A 45 -3.39 5.44 -2.14
C ALA A 45 -2.97 3.98 -1.95
N ILE A 46 -1.66 3.74 -1.87
CA ILE A 46 -1.08 2.40 -1.89
C ILE A 46 -0.41 2.09 -0.55
N GLN A 47 -0.72 0.93 0.03
CA GLN A 47 0.01 0.38 1.17
C GLN A 47 0.66 -0.94 0.79
N ASN A 48 1.96 -1.04 1.01
CA ASN A 48 2.67 -2.31 0.99
C ASN A 48 2.56 -2.99 2.36
N THR A 49 2.17 -4.26 2.40
CA THR A 49 2.11 -5.02 3.66
C THR A 49 2.58 -6.45 3.47
N ARG A 50 3.10 -7.04 4.55
CA ARG A 50 3.41 -8.46 4.63
C ARG A 50 2.19 -9.21 5.16
N VAL A 51 1.90 -10.36 4.56
CA VAL A 51 0.87 -11.28 5.04
C VAL A 51 1.44 -12.11 6.18
N TYR A 52 0.70 -12.20 7.28
CA TYR A 52 1.03 -13.02 8.43
C TYR A 52 -0.03 -14.09 8.68
N GLY A 53 0.41 -15.30 8.98
CA GLY A 53 -0.43 -16.45 9.35
C GLY A 53 -0.91 -17.29 8.17
N LEU A 54 -1.69 -18.34 8.50
CA LEU A 54 -2.10 -19.40 7.57
C LEU A 54 -3.53 -19.24 7.03
N SER A 55 -4.28 -18.26 7.56
CA SER A 55 -5.73 -18.20 7.39
C SER A 55 -6.21 -17.97 5.96
N MET A 56 -5.34 -17.45 5.09
CA MET A 56 -5.65 -17.18 3.69
C MET A 56 -5.05 -18.21 2.73
N GLN A 57 -4.44 -19.30 3.22
CA GLN A 57 -3.96 -20.35 2.33
C GLN A 57 -5.12 -21.07 1.61
N PRO A 58 -4.94 -21.52 0.35
CA PRO A 58 -3.72 -21.43 -0.46
C PRO A 58 -3.54 -20.06 -1.15
N THR A 59 -4.54 -19.19 -1.08
CA THR A 59 -4.57 -17.91 -1.80
C THR A 59 -3.45 -16.97 -1.42
N LEU A 60 -3.17 -16.79 -0.13
CA LEU A 60 -2.03 -16.04 0.39
C LEU A 60 -1.30 -16.87 1.44
N GLN A 61 0.02 -16.93 1.32
CA GLN A 61 0.90 -17.65 2.23
C GLN A 61 1.62 -16.68 3.17
N ASP A 62 2.04 -17.19 4.32
CA ASP A 62 2.80 -16.44 5.31
C ASP A 62 4.08 -15.84 4.69
N GLY A 63 4.37 -14.58 5.00
CA GLY A 63 5.55 -13.88 4.52
C GLY A 63 5.44 -13.25 3.12
N GLN A 64 4.36 -13.48 2.38
CA GLN A 64 4.13 -12.86 1.07
C GLN A 64 3.93 -11.34 1.19
N LEU A 65 4.38 -10.59 0.18
CA LEU A 65 4.19 -9.14 0.12
C LEU A 65 3.06 -8.80 -0.86
N VAL A 66 2.13 -7.98 -0.37
CA VAL A 66 0.94 -7.58 -1.10
C VAL A 66 0.79 -6.06 -1.13
N ILE A 67 0.18 -5.59 -2.21
CA ILE A 67 -0.21 -4.21 -2.42
C ILE A 67 -1.70 -4.07 -2.10
N VAL A 68 -1.98 -3.15 -1.19
CA VAL A 68 -3.32 -2.78 -0.73
C VAL A 68 -3.68 -1.43 -1.33
N ASN A 69 -4.81 -1.37 -2.01
CA ASN A 69 -5.43 -0.16 -2.50
C ASN A 69 -6.41 0.39 -1.45
N LYS A 70 -6.01 1.51 -0.83
CA LYS A 70 -6.81 2.22 0.18
C LYS A 70 -7.90 3.11 -0.41
N LEU A 71 -7.83 3.41 -1.71
CA LEU A 71 -8.85 4.22 -2.39
C LEU A 71 -10.04 3.39 -2.85
N ALA A 72 -9.89 2.08 -2.95
CA ALA A 72 -10.94 1.15 -3.38
C ALA A 72 -12.25 1.41 -2.63
N TYR A 73 -12.18 1.54 -1.30
CA TYR A 73 -13.36 1.71 -0.44
C TYR A 73 -13.62 3.15 0.01
N LYS A 74 -12.91 4.12 -0.57
CA LYS A 74 -13.28 5.55 -0.47
C LYS A 74 -14.21 5.97 -1.59
N ILE A 75 -14.18 5.23 -2.70
CA ILE A 75 -14.89 5.54 -3.94
C ILE A 75 -15.94 4.47 -4.26
N GLY A 76 -15.65 3.21 -3.94
CA GLY A 76 -16.60 2.09 -4.03
C GLY A 76 -16.91 1.50 -2.66
N SER A 77 -17.70 0.44 -2.66
CA SER A 77 -17.98 -0.36 -1.47
C SER A 77 -17.31 -1.74 -1.60
N PRO A 78 -16.90 -2.36 -0.48
CA PRO A 78 -16.40 -3.72 -0.50
C PRO A 78 -17.39 -4.72 -1.10
N ALA A 79 -16.92 -5.62 -1.95
CA ALA A 79 -17.74 -6.60 -2.65
C ALA A 79 -17.39 -8.03 -2.23
N VAL A 80 -18.30 -8.97 -2.51
CA VAL A 80 -18.05 -10.40 -2.34
C VAL A 80 -16.79 -10.79 -3.11
N ASP A 81 -16.02 -11.69 -2.52
CA ASP A 81 -14.72 -12.20 -2.97
C ASP A 81 -13.54 -11.22 -2.92
N ASP A 82 -13.75 -9.97 -2.48
CA ASP A 82 -12.62 -9.08 -2.24
C ASP A 82 -11.72 -9.63 -1.12
N VAL A 83 -10.41 -9.65 -1.38
CA VAL A 83 -9.39 -9.93 -0.36
C VAL A 83 -9.00 -8.61 0.27
N VAL A 84 -9.24 -8.45 1.57
CA VAL A 84 -9.14 -7.18 2.27
C VAL A 84 -8.22 -7.23 3.47
N VAL A 85 -7.60 -6.09 3.76
CA VAL A 85 -6.97 -5.85 5.06
C VAL A 85 -8.00 -5.16 5.95
N LEU A 86 -8.17 -5.65 7.18
CA LEU A 86 -9.08 -5.08 8.16
C LEU A 86 -8.44 -5.05 9.56
N ILE A 87 -8.91 -4.18 10.44
CA ILE A 87 -8.58 -4.23 11.86
C ILE A 87 -9.59 -5.15 12.54
N SER A 88 -9.09 -6.12 13.32
CA SER A 88 -9.98 -7.03 14.05
C SER A 88 -10.91 -6.26 14.99
N PRO A 89 -12.22 -6.56 15.02
CA PRO A 89 -13.11 -5.97 16.02
C PRO A 89 -12.77 -6.41 17.45
N GLN A 90 -11.98 -7.50 17.60
CA GLN A 90 -11.55 -8.04 18.89
C GLN A 90 -10.16 -7.54 19.34
N GLY A 91 -9.45 -6.75 18.52
CA GLY A 91 -8.15 -6.22 18.88
C GLY A 91 -7.48 -5.42 17.76
N GLU A 92 -6.44 -4.65 18.09
CA GLU A 92 -5.81 -3.68 17.18
C GLU A 92 -4.79 -4.32 16.21
N VAL A 93 -4.98 -5.57 15.81
CA VAL A 93 -4.08 -6.27 14.89
C VAL A 93 -4.70 -6.30 13.48
N PRO A 94 -3.97 -5.89 12.43
CA PRO A 94 -4.45 -6.02 11.06
C PRO A 94 -4.54 -7.48 10.63
N LEU A 95 -5.68 -7.86 10.06
CA LEU A 95 -5.97 -9.19 9.53
C LEU A 95 -6.20 -9.11 8.02
N VAL A 96 -5.86 -10.19 7.33
CA VAL A 96 -6.22 -10.38 5.92
C VAL A 96 -7.32 -11.43 5.84
N LYS A 97 -8.45 -11.07 5.22
CA LYS A 97 -9.61 -11.95 5.04
C LYS A 97 -10.26 -11.74 3.67
N ARG A 98 -11.12 -12.66 3.27
CA ARG A 98 -12.00 -12.52 2.11
C ARG A 98 -13.40 -12.11 2.54
N ILE A 99 -14.02 -11.20 1.82
CA ILE A 99 -15.43 -10.88 1.99
C ILE A 99 -16.28 -12.00 1.41
N VAL A 100 -17.15 -12.57 2.23
CA VAL A 100 -18.07 -13.64 1.83
C VAL A 100 -19.54 -13.25 2.00
N GLY A 101 -19.81 -12.09 2.59
CA GLY A 101 -21.15 -11.52 2.69
C GLY A 101 -21.09 -9.99 2.79
N VAL A 102 -22.05 -9.33 2.17
CA VAL A 102 -22.19 -7.88 2.06
C VAL A 102 -23.52 -7.41 2.69
N PRO A 103 -23.72 -6.11 2.94
CA PRO A 103 -24.96 -5.61 3.52
C PRO A 103 -26.21 -6.12 2.82
N GLY A 104 -27.16 -6.65 3.59
CA GLY A 104 -28.39 -7.29 3.10
C GLY A 104 -28.31 -8.81 2.95
N ASP A 105 -27.11 -9.40 2.94
CA ASP A 105 -26.97 -10.86 2.91
C ASP A 105 -27.43 -11.51 4.21
N THR A 106 -27.96 -12.73 4.08
CA THR A 106 -28.30 -13.59 5.21
C THR A 106 -27.24 -14.69 5.33
N VAL A 107 -26.47 -14.68 6.41
CA VAL A 107 -25.42 -15.68 6.67
C VAL A 107 -25.85 -16.65 7.76
N ASN A 108 -25.64 -17.95 7.49
CA ASN A 108 -25.85 -19.00 8.48
C ASN A 108 -24.54 -19.23 9.23
N LEU A 109 -24.52 -18.89 10.52
CA LEU A 109 -23.37 -19.15 11.37
C LEU A 109 -23.26 -20.67 11.62
N ALA A 110 -22.06 -21.22 11.40
CA ALA A 110 -21.79 -22.62 11.69
C ALA A 110 -22.05 -22.89 13.18
N GLY A 111 -23.04 -23.74 13.48
CA GLY A 111 -23.45 -24.06 14.85
C GLY A 111 -24.76 -23.42 15.31
N CYS A 112 -25.35 -22.46 14.57
CA CYS A 112 -26.76 -22.10 14.73
C CYS A 112 -27.55 -22.36 13.45
N ASN A 113 -28.13 -23.55 13.32
CA ASN A 113 -29.03 -23.91 12.21
C ASN A 113 -30.36 -23.14 12.24
N MET A 114 -30.65 -22.38 13.31
CA MET A 114 -31.90 -21.64 13.53
C MET A 114 -31.71 -20.12 13.66
N CYS A 115 -30.50 -19.59 13.42
CA CYS A 115 -30.19 -18.17 13.55
C CYS A 115 -29.52 -17.65 12.26
N PRO A 116 -30.27 -17.48 11.17
CA PRO A 116 -29.77 -16.66 10.07
C PRO A 116 -29.49 -15.25 10.59
N VAL A 117 -28.28 -14.75 10.40
CA VAL A 117 -27.91 -13.36 10.71
C VAL A 117 -27.99 -12.57 9.42
N THR A 118 -28.87 -11.57 9.37
CA THR A 118 -28.93 -10.62 8.27
C THR A 118 -27.94 -9.48 8.53
N LEU A 119 -27.06 -9.22 7.58
CA LEU A 119 -26.08 -8.15 7.66
C LEU A 119 -26.78 -6.79 7.48
N GLY A 120 -26.62 -5.91 8.46
CA GLY A 120 -27.11 -4.54 8.37
C GLY A 120 -26.31 -3.67 7.40
N PRO A 121 -26.74 -2.41 7.19
CA PRO A 121 -25.97 -1.44 6.43
C PRO A 121 -24.54 -1.30 6.97
N GLY A 122 -23.54 -1.33 6.09
CA GLY A 122 -22.12 -1.23 6.46
C GLY A 122 -21.56 -2.44 7.20
N GLN A 123 -22.29 -3.56 7.29
CA GLN A 123 -21.79 -4.80 7.90
C GLN A 123 -21.36 -5.81 6.85
N PHE A 124 -20.18 -6.38 7.04
CA PHE A 124 -19.59 -7.36 6.15
C PHE A 124 -19.29 -8.65 6.90
N PHE A 125 -19.46 -9.78 6.23
CA PHE A 125 -19.02 -11.06 6.75
C PHE A 125 -17.73 -11.46 6.05
N VAL A 126 -16.70 -11.74 6.84
CA VAL A 126 -15.38 -12.09 6.32
C VAL A 126 -14.96 -13.50 6.74
N ALA A 127 -14.26 -14.19 5.87
CA ALA A 127 -13.70 -15.51 6.14
C ALA A 127 -12.29 -15.65 5.58
N GLY A 128 -11.46 -16.45 6.23
CA GLY A 128 -10.20 -16.89 5.64
C GLY A 128 -10.43 -18.01 4.63
N ASP A 129 -9.61 -18.08 3.59
CA ASP A 129 -9.67 -19.16 2.59
C ASP A 129 -9.29 -20.51 3.21
N ASN A 130 -8.39 -20.52 4.20
CA ASN A 130 -8.07 -21.68 5.03
C ASN A 130 -9.09 -21.79 6.18
N ARG A 131 -10.30 -22.22 5.86
CA ARG A 131 -11.46 -22.20 6.75
C ARG A 131 -11.22 -22.85 8.12
N PRO A 132 -10.51 -23.98 8.27
CA PRO A 132 -10.24 -24.57 9.58
C PRO A 132 -9.23 -23.78 10.43
N ASN A 133 -8.35 -22.99 9.80
CA ASN A 133 -7.25 -22.28 10.46
C ASN A 133 -7.44 -20.76 10.45
N SER A 134 -8.70 -20.31 10.49
CA SER A 134 -9.05 -18.89 10.38
C SER A 134 -9.93 -18.44 11.54
N LEU A 135 -9.40 -17.53 12.35
CA LEU A 135 -10.20 -16.68 13.22
C LEU A 135 -10.85 -15.58 12.35
N ASP A 136 -12.15 -15.65 12.15
CA ASP A 136 -12.92 -14.75 11.28
C ASP A 136 -14.36 -14.54 11.76
N SER A 137 -15.25 -14.03 10.91
CA SER A 137 -16.62 -13.66 11.30
C SER A 137 -17.46 -14.81 11.84
N ARG A 138 -17.06 -16.07 11.60
CA ARG A 138 -17.70 -17.24 12.24
C ARG A 138 -17.51 -17.27 13.75
N VAL A 139 -16.46 -16.63 14.26
CA VAL A 139 -16.13 -16.55 15.67
C VAL A 139 -16.48 -15.18 16.24
N PHE A 140 -16.15 -14.10 15.53
CA PHE A 140 -16.28 -12.74 16.05
C PHE A 140 -17.47 -11.93 15.50
N GLY A 141 -18.24 -12.50 14.58
CA GLY A 141 -19.41 -11.84 13.98
C GLY A 141 -19.07 -10.92 12.81
N ALA A 142 -20.05 -10.12 12.41
CA ALA A 142 -19.91 -9.18 11.30
C ALA A 142 -18.89 -8.07 11.60
N VAL A 143 -18.23 -7.59 10.55
CA VAL A 143 -17.21 -6.54 10.59
C VAL A 143 -17.80 -5.25 10.02
N PRO A 144 -17.74 -4.13 10.75
CA PRO A 144 -18.13 -2.83 10.22
C PRO A 144 -17.24 -2.37 9.06
N GLU A 145 -17.79 -1.60 8.12
CA GLU A 145 -17.05 -1.07 6.97
C GLU A 145 -15.83 -0.26 7.39
N GLU A 146 -15.93 0.51 8.47
CA GLU A 146 -14.84 1.34 8.98
C GLU A 146 -13.61 0.54 9.43
N ASN A 147 -13.77 -0.75 9.73
CA ASN A 147 -12.67 -1.63 10.06
C ASN A 147 -11.90 -2.11 8.82
N ILE A 148 -12.46 -1.95 7.62
CA ILE A 148 -11.85 -2.41 6.36
C ILE A 148 -10.92 -1.31 5.82
N ILE A 149 -9.62 -1.60 5.80
CA ILE A 149 -8.58 -0.63 5.40
C ILE A 149 -8.48 -0.48 3.88
N GLY A 150 -8.64 -1.57 3.14
CA GLY A 150 -8.50 -1.54 1.68
C GLY A 150 -8.46 -2.91 1.03
N LYS A 151 -8.52 -2.91 -0.30
CA LYS A 151 -8.50 -4.11 -1.14
C LYS A 151 -7.07 -4.51 -1.47
N ILE A 152 -6.70 -5.76 -1.22
CA ILE A 152 -5.49 -6.35 -1.80
C ILE A 152 -5.76 -6.57 -3.27
N GLN A 153 -4.94 -5.96 -4.13
CA GLN A 153 -5.09 -6.09 -5.59
C GLN A 153 -3.97 -6.91 -6.21
N LEU A 154 -2.82 -6.98 -5.55
CA LEU A 154 -1.63 -7.60 -6.10
C LEU A 154 -0.81 -8.25 -5.00
N ARG A 155 -0.44 -9.51 -5.20
CA ARG A 155 0.73 -10.12 -4.57
C ARG A 155 1.88 -10.01 -5.54
N TYR A 156 2.98 -9.38 -5.12
CA TYR A 156 4.13 -9.14 -5.99
C TYR A 156 5.40 -9.90 -5.57
N TRP A 157 5.45 -10.45 -4.35
CA TRP A 157 6.58 -11.27 -3.88
C TRP A 157 6.08 -12.53 -3.16
N PRO A 158 6.68 -13.71 -3.43
CA PRO A 158 7.83 -13.93 -4.32
C PRO A 158 7.47 -13.86 -5.82
N PHE A 159 8.43 -13.50 -6.67
CA PHE A 159 8.19 -13.15 -8.09
C PHE A 159 7.71 -14.32 -8.96
N ASP A 160 7.94 -15.55 -8.52
CA ASP A 160 7.44 -16.79 -9.13
C ASP A 160 5.95 -17.04 -8.84
N SER A 161 5.33 -16.24 -7.97
CA SER A 161 3.94 -16.41 -7.52
C SER A 161 3.08 -15.14 -7.65
N VAL A 162 3.45 -14.19 -8.51
CA VAL A 162 2.70 -12.93 -8.70
C VAL A 162 1.24 -13.21 -9.08
N ALA A 163 0.30 -12.54 -8.42
CA ALA A 163 -1.14 -12.72 -8.68
C ALA A 163 -1.96 -11.45 -8.42
N LEU A 164 -3.07 -11.32 -9.16
CA LEU A 164 -4.07 -10.27 -8.99
C LEU A 164 -5.31 -10.79 -8.27
N PHE A 165 -6.05 -9.89 -7.61
CA PHE A 165 -7.25 -10.16 -6.81
C PHE A 165 -8.33 -9.10 -7.03
#